data_AF-A0A0K0CV87-F1
#
_entry.id   AF-A0A0K0CV87-F1
#
_cell.length_a   1.000
_cell.length_b   1.000
_cell.length_c   1.000
_cell.angle_alpha   90.00
_cell.angle_beta   90.00
_cell.angle_gamma   90.00
#
_symmetry.space_group_name_H-M   'P 1'
#
loop_
_entity.id
_entity.type
_entity.pdbx_description
1 polymer ?
#
loop_
_entity_poly.entity_id
_entity_poly.type
_entity_poly.pdbx_seq_one_letter_code
_entity_poly.pdbx_strand_id
1 'polypeptide(L)'
;LYASGLSQRLITSAVAAHPRNIRQMIERGECVCTLRYEGKQCEQERCLNGGRRHAVNGKVRCHCPFGLTGERCEKVTYCEPDKGKLVNGKCECNAKWTGLFCQMRTCYNGIPSSGMDGFCLCDVGFTGPFCDVPLICENGGKVTQENECSCPLGYTGERCEDCSIGHVREKDRCIPEVSESSLMSNAGSLTSQTFSWPIIIIGCVAAIIVILFISIVAVAIQRWSSKTSRESSVRGQPDATDV
;
A
#
# COMPACT_ATOMS: atom_id res chain seq x y z
N LEU A 1 40.88 7.06 52.10
CA LEU A 1 40.45 5.68 51.83
C LEU A 1 40.47 5.46 50.32
N TYR A 2 40.93 4.29 49.89
CA TYR A 2 40.97 3.77 48.51
C TYR A 2 41.43 4.69 47.36
N ALA A 3 42.62 4.39 46.86
CA ALA A 3 42.99 4.67 45.48
C ALA A 3 42.73 3.41 44.63
N SER A 4 41.97 3.57 43.54
CA SER A 4 41.95 2.66 42.40
C SER A 4 41.40 3.41 41.18
N GLY A 5 41.88 3.18 39.95
CA GLY A 5 42.98 2.31 39.58
C GLY A 5 42.72 1.57 38.27
N LEU A 6 42.61 2.29 37.15
CA LEU A 6 42.53 1.67 35.82
C LEU A 6 43.15 2.59 34.77
N SER A 7 44.46 2.46 34.58
CA SER A 7 45.13 3.01 33.40
C SER A 7 44.66 2.22 32.18
N GLN A 8 43.64 2.72 31.48
CA GLN A 8 43.33 2.26 30.14
C GLN A 8 44.46 2.71 29.22
N ARG A 9 45.52 1.88 29.16
CA ARG A 9 46.45 1.86 28.06
C ARG A 9 45.66 1.51 26.80
N LEU A 10 45.15 2.54 26.14
CA LEU A 10 44.85 2.49 24.72
C LEU A 10 46.15 2.12 24.01
N ILE A 11 46.34 0.81 23.80
CA ILE A 11 47.30 0.30 22.83
C ILE A 11 46.67 0.58 21.46
N THR A 12 46.66 1.87 21.10
CA THR A 12 46.62 2.29 19.70
C THR A 12 47.84 1.64 19.06
N SER A 13 47.63 0.46 18.48
CA SER A 13 48.60 -0.18 17.59
C SER A 13 48.69 0.76 16.40
N ALA A 14 49.65 1.68 16.45
CA ALA A 14 49.81 2.72 15.46
C ALA A 14 50.25 2.05 14.16
N VAL A 15 49.27 1.72 13.32
CA VAL A 15 49.49 1.11 12.01
C VAL A 15 50.26 2.13 11.18
N ALA A 16 51.57 1.91 11.07
CA ALA A 16 52.49 2.88 10.51
C ALA A 16 52.39 2.85 8.97
N ALA A 17 51.33 3.45 8.45
CA ALA A 17 51.12 3.67 7.03
C ALA A 17 52.23 4.58 6.49
N HIS A 18 53.30 3.98 5.97
CA HIS A 18 54.42 4.73 5.43
C HIS A 18 53.93 5.53 4.21
N PRO A 19 54.03 6.88 4.20
CA PRO A 19 53.12 7.75 3.43
C PRO A 19 53.32 7.78 1.90
N ARG A 20 53.96 6.75 1.33
CA ARG A 20 54.07 6.49 -0.13
C ARG A 20 53.89 5.02 -0.52
N ASN A 21 53.70 4.08 0.41
CA ASN A 21 53.69 2.65 0.09
C ASN A 21 52.27 2.05 0.02
N ILE A 22 51.67 2.08 -1.17
CA ILE A 22 50.33 1.53 -1.46
C ILE A 22 50.23 0.00 -1.37
N ARG A 23 51.33 -0.72 -1.14
CA ARG A 23 51.36 -2.19 -1.14
C ARG A 23 51.02 -2.81 0.21
N GLN A 24 51.38 -2.13 1.30
CA GLN A 24 51.36 -2.72 2.63
C GLN A 24 51.26 -1.68 3.75
N MET A 25 50.72 -2.14 4.88
CA MET A 25 50.72 -1.45 6.16
C MET A 25 51.58 -2.27 7.14
N ILE A 26 52.17 -1.64 8.14
CA ILE A 26 52.98 -2.34 9.15
C ILE A 26 52.18 -2.46 10.44
N GLU A 27 51.95 -3.69 10.89
CA GLU A 27 51.27 -3.99 12.15
C GLU A 27 52.19 -4.85 13.03
N ARG A 28 52.53 -4.33 14.23
CA ARG A 28 53.38 -5.01 15.23
C ARG A 28 54.76 -5.48 14.72
N GLY A 29 55.23 -4.93 13.60
CA GLY A 29 56.50 -5.30 12.94
C GLY A 29 56.35 -6.20 11.72
N GLU A 30 55.17 -6.80 11.50
CA GLU A 30 54.86 -7.61 10.34
C GLU A 30 54.25 -6.78 9.19
N CYS A 31 54.41 -7.26 7.96
CA CYS A 31 53.88 -6.61 6.76
C CYS A 31 52.46 -7.13 6.43
N VAL A 32 51.46 -6.27 6.56
CA VAL A 32 50.06 -6.56 6.21
C VAL A 32 49.79 -6.04 4.80
N CYS A 33 49.63 -6.95 3.84
CA CYS A 33 49.45 -6.59 2.44
C CYS A 33 48.05 -6.05 2.14
N THR A 34 47.96 -5.02 1.32
CA THR A 34 46.68 -4.60 0.73
C THR A 34 46.15 -5.70 -0.20
N LEU A 35 44.85 -5.72 -0.48
CA LEU A 35 44.15 -6.79 -1.22
C LEU A 35 44.78 -7.17 -2.59
N ARG A 36 45.56 -6.25 -3.19
CA ARG A 36 46.24 -6.42 -4.47
C ARG A 36 47.58 -7.18 -4.37
N TYR A 37 48.19 -7.25 -3.19
CA TYR A 37 49.55 -7.76 -2.99
C TYR A 37 49.61 -8.99 -2.05
N GLU A 38 50.70 -9.75 -2.17
CA GLU A 38 51.06 -10.92 -1.38
C GLU A 38 52.59 -11.06 -1.28
N GLY A 39 53.07 -12.04 -0.53
CA GLY A 39 54.49 -12.19 -0.18
C GLY A 39 54.80 -11.67 1.23
N LYS A 40 56.01 -11.93 1.72
CA LYS A 40 56.40 -11.56 3.11
C LYS A 40 56.66 -10.05 3.28
N GLN A 41 56.87 -9.34 2.18
CA GLN A 41 57.10 -7.90 2.12
C GLN A 41 56.16 -7.27 1.08
N CYS A 42 55.03 -7.93 0.82
CA CYS A 42 53.99 -7.54 -0.15
C CYS A 42 54.56 -7.18 -1.52
N GLU A 43 55.62 -7.91 -1.89
CA GLU A 43 56.47 -7.66 -3.04
C GLU A 43 55.88 -8.20 -4.35
N GLN A 44 54.94 -9.14 -4.24
CA GLN A 44 54.27 -9.84 -5.34
C GLN A 44 52.83 -9.32 -5.51
N GLU A 45 52.34 -9.22 -6.75
CA GLU A 45 50.92 -8.95 -7.01
C GLU A 45 50.13 -10.25 -7.17
N ARG A 46 48.91 -10.33 -6.63
CA ARG A 46 48.07 -11.55 -6.68
C ARG A 46 47.58 -11.87 -8.10
N CYS A 47 47.26 -13.13 -8.37
CA CYS A 47 46.47 -13.50 -9.54
C CYS A 47 45.07 -12.85 -9.49
N LEU A 48 44.55 -12.43 -10.63
CA LEU A 48 43.21 -11.83 -10.77
C LEU A 48 42.21 -12.85 -11.31
N ASN A 49 40.91 -12.51 -11.22
CA ASN A 49 39.83 -13.17 -11.95
C ASN A 49 39.76 -14.70 -11.77
N GLY A 50 40.10 -15.22 -10.58
CA GLY A 50 40.13 -16.66 -10.29
C GLY A 50 41.38 -17.42 -10.78
N GLY A 51 42.40 -16.70 -11.28
CA GLY A 51 43.70 -17.28 -11.66
C GLY A 51 44.36 -18.05 -10.52
N ARG A 52 44.79 -19.29 -10.80
CA ARG A 52 45.40 -20.18 -9.80
C ARG A 52 46.92 -20.02 -9.81
N ARG A 53 47.49 -19.79 -8.63
CA ARG A 53 48.93 -19.57 -8.43
C ARG A 53 49.73 -20.87 -8.62
N HIS A 54 50.81 -20.81 -9.40
CA HIS A 54 51.77 -21.91 -9.54
C HIS A 54 53.21 -21.36 -9.49
N ALA A 55 54.14 -22.12 -8.92
CA ALA A 55 55.56 -21.76 -8.87
C ALA A 55 56.36 -22.58 -9.90
N VAL A 56 57.11 -21.91 -10.77
CA VAL A 56 57.99 -22.55 -11.75
C VAL A 56 59.39 -21.96 -11.55
N ASN A 57 60.35 -22.82 -11.18
CA ASN A 57 61.75 -22.43 -10.92
C ASN A 57 61.86 -21.24 -9.94
N GLY A 58 61.07 -21.27 -8.85
CA GLY A 58 61.00 -20.19 -7.86
C GLY A 58 60.22 -18.95 -8.29
N LYS A 59 59.98 -18.70 -9.58
CA LYS A 59 59.12 -17.61 -10.05
C LYS A 59 57.65 -18.00 -9.96
N VAL A 60 56.85 -17.12 -9.36
CA VAL A 60 55.39 -17.25 -9.30
C VAL A 60 54.75 -16.84 -10.62
N ARG A 61 53.77 -17.61 -11.08
CA ARG A 61 52.90 -17.31 -12.23
C ARG A 61 51.46 -17.71 -11.96
N CYS A 62 50.55 -17.13 -12.74
CA CYS A 62 49.13 -17.44 -12.70
C CYS A 62 48.75 -18.36 -13.86
N HIS A 63 48.10 -19.48 -13.54
CA HIS A 63 47.38 -20.31 -14.50
C HIS A 63 45.94 -19.80 -14.60
N CYS A 64 45.58 -19.28 -15.77
CA CYS A 64 44.33 -18.54 -15.96
C CYS A 64 43.13 -19.46 -16.24
N PRO A 65 41.91 -19.07 -15.81
CA PRO A 65 40.69 -19.71 -16.27
C PRO A 65 40.47 -19.48 -17.77
N PHE A 66 39.46 -20.17 -18.32
CA PHE A 66 39.02 -19.95 -19.69
C PHE A 66 38.64 -18.48 -19.95
N GLY A 67 38.90 -17.99 -21.16
CA GLY A 67 38.64 -16.60 -21.56
C GLY A 67 39.65 -15.57 -21.02
N LEU A 68 40.72 -15.97 -20.33
CA LEU A 68 41.67 -15.08 -19.66
C LEU A 68 43.15 -15.38 -19.96
N THR A 69 43.97 -14.33 -19.98
CA THR A 69 45.42 -14.39 -20.24
C THR A 69 46.18 -13.21 -19.60
N GLY A 70 47.49 -13.16 -19.79
CA GLY A 70 48.42 -12.24 -19.13
C GLY A 70 49.11 -12.86 -17.90
N GLU A 71 50.21 -12.28 -17.42
CA GLU A 71 50.98 -12.86 -16.29
C GLU A 71 50.16 -12.91 -14.99
N ARG A 72 49.05 -12.15 -14.89
CA ARG A 72 48.12 -12.11 -13.74
C ARG A 72 46.68 -12.48 -14.08
N CYS A 73 46.40 -12.96 -15.29
CA CYS A 73 45.03 -13.19 -15.79
C CYS A 73 44.19 -11.91 -15.91
N GLU A 74 44.88 -10.79 -16.20
CA GLU A 74 44.32 -9.44 -16.27
C GLU A 74 43.68 -9.09 -17.63
N LYS A 75 43.94 -9.90 -18.68
CA LYS A 75 43.44 -9.69 -20.03
C LYS A 75 42.38 -10.72 -20.40
N VAL A 76 41.31 -10.25 -21.00
CA VAL A 76 40.24 -11.06 -21.58
C VAL A 76 40.62 -11.48 -23.00
N THR A 77 40.21 -12.69 -23.41
CA THR A 77 40.38 -13.23 -24.78
C THR A 77 39.06 -13.57 -25.48
N TYR A 78 37.93 -13.51 -24.77
CA TYR A 78 36.60 -13.83 -25.27
C TYR A 78 35.58 -12.84 -24.73
N CYS A 79 34.67 -12.36 -25.58
CA CYS A 79 33.47 -11.65 -25.17
C CYS A 79 32.27 -12.40 -25.71
N GLU A 80 31.19 -12.39 -24.97
CA GLU A 80 29.97 -13.09 -25.31
C GLU A 80 29.32 -12.48 -26.58
N PRO A 81 29.00 -13.30 -27.62
CA PRO A 81 28.46 -12.83 -28.90
C PRO A 81 27.26 -11.89 -28.76
N ASP A 82 27.23 -10.86 -29.60
CA ASP A 82 26.20 -9.80 -29.67
C ASP A 82 25.98 -8.97 -28.39
N LYS A 83 26.69 -9.27 -27.30
CA LYS A 83 26.61 -8.58 -26.00
C LYS A 83 27.79 -7.65 -25.73
N GLY A 84 28.88 -7.76 -26.49
CA GLY A 84 30.01 -6.83 -26.43
C GLY A 84 31.07 -7.06 -27.51
N LYS A 85 32.18 -6.31 -27.43
CA LYS A 85 33.32 -6.39 -28.36
C LYS A 85 34.63 -6.48 -27.59
N LEU A 86 35.57 -7.30 -28.08
CA LEU A 86 36.89 -7.44 -27.47
C LEU A 86 37.82 -6.32 -27.96
N VAL A 87 38.21 -5.42 -27.05
CA VAL A 87 39.07 -4.27 -27.34
C VAL A 87 40.23 -4.25 -26.34
N ASN A 88 41.47 -4.27 -26.85
CA ASN A 88 42.71 -4.19 -26.05
C ASN A 88 42.79 -5.17 -24.86
N GLY A 89 42.19 -6.37 -24.98
CA GLY A 89 42.15 -7.37 -23.92
C GLY A 89 41.11 -7.11 -22.82
N LYS A 90 40.04 -6.39 -23.13
CA LYS A 90 38.84 -6.19 -22.29
C LYS A 90 37.59 -6.30 -23.16
N CYS A 91 36.43 -6.57 -22.55
CA CYS A 91 35.16 -6.47 -23.24
C CYS A 91 34.54 -5.08 -23.05
N GLU A 92 34.22 -4.42 -24.15
CA GLU A 92 33.34 -3.25 -24.20
C GLU A 92 31.91 -3.76 -24.42
N CYS A 93 31.05 -3.65 -23.40
CA CYS A 93 29.70 -4.22 -23.45
C CYS A 93 28.72 -3.32 -24.18
N ASN A 94 27.81 -3.96 -24.91
CA ASN A 94 26.65 -3.32 -25.52
C ASN A 94 25.66 -2.88 -24.43
N ALA A 95 24.73 -2.00 -24.78
CA ALA A 95 23.71 -1.52 -23.85
C ALA A 95 22.94 -2.68 -23.19
N LYS A 96 22.67 -2.53 -21.89
CA LYS A 96 22.02 -3.52 -21.00
C LYS A 96 22.81 -4.82 -20.72
N TRP A 97 24.12 -4.87 -21.04
CA TRP A 97 25.02 -5.97 -20.68
C TRP A 97 26.22 -5.50 -19.84
N THR A 98 26.73 -6.39 -18.99
CA THR A 98 27.82 -6.13 -18.04
C THR A 98 28.57 -7.42 -17.67
N GLY A 99 29.61 -7.29 -16.85
CA GLY A 99 30.50 -8.38 -16.45
C GLY A 99 31.76 -8.52 -17.32
N LEU A 100 32.72 -9.30 -16.83
CA LEU A 100 34.06 -9.43 -17.41
C LEU A 100 34.07 -9.89 -18.88
N PHE A 101 33.05 -10.63 -19.31
CA PHE A 101 32.87 -11.15 -20.67
C PHE A 101 31.58 -10.61 -21.33
N CYS A 102 30.93 -9.59 -20.75
CA CYS A 102 29.58 -9.11 -21.10
C CYS A 102 28.47 -10.17 -20.97
N GLN A 103 28.68 -11.15 -20.09
CA GLN A 103 27.81 -12.32 -19.94
C GLN A 103 26.59 -12.08 -19.02
N MET A 104 26.55 -10.99 -18.25
CA MET A 104 25.47 -10.69 -17.31
C MET A 104 24.58 -9.56 -17.84
N ARG A 105 23.27 -9.63 -17.62
CA ARG A 105 22.37 -8.48 -17.87
C ARG A 105 22.64 -7.36 -16.86
N THR A 106 22.44 -6.13 -17.28
CA THR A 106 22.39 -4.97 -16.38
C THR A 106 21.03 -4.90 -15.71
N CYS A 107 20.98 -5.08 -14.40
CA CYS A 107 19.80 -4.81 -13.58
C CYS A 107 19.93 -3.39 -13.00
N TYR A 108 18.89 -2.58 -13.11
CA TYR A 108 18.93 -1.17 -12.68
C TYR A 108 18.43 -0.98 -11.24
N ASN A 109 17.27 -1.54 -10.91
CA ASN A 109 16.68 -1.53 -9.56
C ASN A 109 16.40 -2.99 -9.14
N GLY A 110 17.46 -3.74 -8.88
CA GLY A 110 17.40 -5.17 -8.54
C GLY A 110 18.73 -5.88 -8.73
N ILE A 111 18.73 -7.19 -8.50
CA ILE A 111 19.92 -8.05 -8.56
C ILE A 111 19.84 -9.06 -9.72
N PRO A 112 20.97 -9.42 -10.36
CA PRO A 112 20.99 -10.53 -11.32
C PRO A 112 20.75 -11.86 -10.59
N SER A 113 19.81 -12.65 -11.09
CA SER A 113 19.52 -13.99 -10.56
C SER A 113 20.64 -14.98 -10.89
N SER A 114 20.93 -15.87 -9.95
CA SER A 114 21.97 -16.90 -10.09
C SER A 114 21.51 -18.07 -10.99
N GLY A 115 21.50 -17.84 -12.31
CA GLY A 115 21.15 -18.85 -13.32
C GLY A 115 21.69 -18.49 -14.70
N MET A 116 21.76 -19.48 -15.61
CA MET A 116 22.37 -19.31 -16.95
C MET A 116 21.63 -18.31 -17.85
N ASP A 117 20.31 -18.15 -17.68
CA ASP A 117 19.50 -17.25 -18.51
C ASP A 117 19.56 -15.77 -18.06
N GLY A 118 20.12 -15.51 -16.87
CA GLY A 118 20.54 -14.18 -16.40
C GLY A 118 19.42 -13.14 -16.27
N PHE A 119 18.24 -13.53 -15.77
CA PHE A 119 17.16 -12.59 -15.46
C PHE A 119 17.45 -11.72 -14.24
N CYS A 120 16.86 -10.52 -14.18
CA CYS A 120 16.91 -9.66 -13.00
C CYS A 120 15.76 -9.96 -12.03
N LEU A 121 16.06 -10.07 -10.73
CA LEU A 121 15.09 -10.02 -9.65
C LEU A 121 14.97 -8.56 -9.21
N CYS A 122 13.79 -7.96 -9.40
CA CYS A 122 13.58 -6.52 -9.16
C CYS A 122 13.31 -6.19 -7.69
N ASP A 123 13.79 -5.02 -7.28
CA ASP A 123 13.43 -4.41 -6.00
C ASP A 123 11.94 -4.03 -5.99
N VAL A 124 11.37 -3.85 -4.79
CA VAL A 124 9.95 -3.48 -4.63
C VAL A 124 9.69 -2.10 -5.24
N GLY A 125 8.68 -2.02 -6.10
CA GLY A 125 8.35 -0.84 -6.92
C GLY A 125 8.88 -0.88 -8.35
N PHE A 126 9.50 -1.98 -8.81
CA PHE A 126 10.10 -2.09 -10.14
C PHE A 126 9.79 -3.41 -10.85
N THR A 127 9.74 -3.37 -12.18
CA THR A 127 9.41 -4.49 -13.04
C THR A 127 10.13 -4.40 -14.40
N GLY A 128 9.87 -5.36 -15.28
CA GLY A 128 10.51 -5.50 -16.59
C GLY A 128 11.86 -6.25 -16.54
N PRO A 129 12.36 -6.76 -17.68
CA PRO A 129 13.48 -7.70 -17.73
C PRO A 129 14.85 -7.15 -17.31
N PHE A 130 14.94 -5.85 -17.01
CA PHE A 130 16.13 -5.18 -16.49
C PHE A 130 15.84 -4.35 -15.21
N CYS A 131 14.61 -4.41 -14.69
CA CYS A 131 14.13 -3.60 -13.56
C CYS A 131 14.28 -2.08 -13.80
N ASP A 132 14.06 -1.66 -15.04
CA ASP A 132 14.10 -0.28 -15.53
C ASP A 132 12.70 0.37 -15.63
N VAL A 133 11.62 -0.39 -15.40
CA VAL A 133 10.24 0.11 -15.44
C VAL A 133 9.69 0.25 -14.02
N PRO A 134 9.22 1.42 -13.57
CA PRO A 134 8.57 1.56 -12.27
C PRO A 134 7.17 0.92 -12.28
N LEU A 135 6.84 0.24 -11.19
CA LEU A 135 5.48 -0.20 -10.90
C LEU A 135 4.74 0.93 -10.20
N ILE A 136 3.78 1.50 -10.91
CA ILE A 136 2.89 2.57 -10.44
C ILE A 136 1.50 1.95 -10.38
N CYS A 137 0.85 2.07 -9.23
CA CYS A 137 -0.54 1.68 -9.01
C CYS A 137 -1.40 2.95 -9.02
N GLU A 138 -2.38 3.00 -9.91
CA GLU A 138 -3.35 4.07 -10.05
C GLU A 138 -4.41 4.04 -8.94
N ASN A 139 -5.25 5.08 -8.91
CA ASN A 139 -6.48 5.16 -8.08
C ASN A 139 -6.28 4.94 -6.55
N GLY A 140 -5.05 5.05 -6.06
CA GLY A 140 -4.70 4.83 -4.65
C GLY A 140 -4.34 3.39 -4.29
N GLY A 141 -4.10 2.52 -5.28
CA GLY A 141 -3.52 1.19 -5.08
C GLY A 141 -2.11 1.22 -4.47
N LYS A 142 -1.65 0.07 -3.98
CA LYS A 142 -0.37 -0.04 -3.27
C LYS A 142 0.45 -1.22 -3.77
N VAL A 143 1.74 -1.01 -4.01
CA VAL A 143 2.68 -2.07 -4.39
C VAL A 143 2.87 -3.06 -3.22
N THR A 144 2.80 -4.35 -3.51
CA THR A 144 3.05 -5.46 -2.56
C THR A 144 4.53 -5.85 -2.52
N GLN A 145 4.92 -6.84 -1.71
CA GLN A 145 6.32 -7.31 -1.67
C GLN A 145 6.68 -8.14 -2.91
N GLU A 146 5.66 -8.66 -3.59
CA GLU A 146 5.71 -9.52 -4.76
C GLU A 146 5.80 -8.72 -6.08
N ASN A 147 5.85 -7.38 -6.01
CA ASN A 147 5.75 -6.47 -7.16
C ASN A 147 4.41 -6.59 -7.92
N GLU A 148 3.30 -6.67 -7.18
CA GLU A 148 1.93 -6.56 -7.70
C GLU A 148 1.22 -5.32 -7.12
N CYS A 149 0.13 -4.87 -7.72
CA CYS A 149 -0.70 -3.77 -7.19
C CYS A 149 -1.91 -4.29 -6.40
N SER A 150 -1.95 -4.00 -5.10
CA SER A 150 -3.13 -4.21 -4.25
C SER A 150 -4.13 -3.07 -4.47
N CYS A 151 -5.28 -3.38 -5.07
CA CYS A 151 -6.26 -2.39 -5.51
C CYS A 151 -7.33 -2.04 -4.47
N PRO A 152 -7.79 -0.77 -4.40
CA PRO A 152 -8.92 -0.39 -3.55
C PRO A 152 -10.25 -0.97 -4.06
N LEU A 153 -11.25 -1.01 -3.17
CA LEU A 153 -12.63 -1.35 -3.55
C LEU A 153 -13.12 -0.47 -4.71
N GLY A 154 -13.72 -1.10 -5.72
CA GLY A 154 -14.17 -0.43 -6.93
C GLY A 154 -13.20 -0.52 -8.12
N TYR A 155 -11.93 -0.91 -7.89
CA TYR A 155 -10.87 -0.94 -8.92
C TYR A 155 -10.28 -2.33 -9.15
N THR A 156 -9.69 -2.54 -10.33
CA THR A 156 -9.03 -3.78 -10.76
C THR A 156 -8.01 -3.49 -11.88
N GLY A 157 -7.35 -4.53 -12.41
CA GLY A 157 -6.26 -4.42 -13.39
C GLY A 157 -4.87 -4.53 -12.74
N GLU A 158 -3.82 -4.75 -13.53
CA GLU A 158 -2.44 -4.92 -13.04
C GLU A 158 -1.91 -3.69 -12.29
N ARG A 159 -2.49 -2.51 -12.54
CA ARG A 159 -2.13 -1.23 -11.95
C ARG A 159 -3.33 -0.54 -11.32
N CYS A 160 -4.44 -1.25 -11.08
CA CYS A 160 -5.68 -0.69 -10.53
C CYS A 160 -6.33 0.39 -11.42
N GLU A 161 -6.08 0.33 -12.73
CA GLU A 161 -6.54 1.30 -13.73
C GLU A 161 -8.03 1.14 -14.11
N ASP A 162 -8.55 -0.07 -14.02
CA ASP A 162 -9.90 -0.45 -14.46
C ASP A 162 -10.92 -0.41 -13.31
N CYS A 163 -12.21 -0.32 -13.66
CA CYS A 163 -13.30 -0.51 -12.69
C CYS A 163 -13.57 -1.99 -12.46
N SER A 164 -13.69 -2.39 -11.20
CA SER A 164 -14.11 -3.74 -10.80
C SER A 164 -15.55 -4.04 -11.23
N ILE A 165 -15.91 -5.32 -11.33
CA ILE A 165 -17.25 -5.76 -11.72
C ILE A 165 -18.33 -5.09 -10.85
N GLY A 166 -19.42 -4.62 -11.48
CA GLY A 166 -20.48 -3.87 -10.81
C GLY A 166 -20.07 -2.44 -10.42
N HIS A 167 -19.04 -1.86 -11.06
CA HIS A 167 -18.71 -0.45 -10.97
C HIS A 167 -18.56 0.16 -12.38
N VAL A 168 -19.02 1.41 -12.53
CA VAL A 168 -19.00 2.17 -13.79
C VAL A 168 -18.06 3.37 -13.65
N ARG A 169 -17.36 3.75 -14.72
CA ARG A 169 -16.40 4.86 -14.72
C ARG A 169 -17.10 6.21 -14.97
N GLU A 170 -17.23 7.04 -13.94
CA GLU A 170 -17.77 8.40 -14.03
C GLU A 170 -16.70 9.43 -13.67
N LYS A 171 -16.35 10.33 -14.60
CA LYS A 171 -15.44 11.48 -14.37
C LYS A 171 -14.14 11.10 -13.64
N ASP A 172 -13.50 10.03 -14.12
CA ASP A 172 -12.26 9.44 -13.58
C ASP A 172 -12.37 8.81 -12.17
N ARG A 173 -13.57 8.45 -11.72
CA ARG A 173 -13.80 7.58 -10.55
C ARG A 173 -14.67 6.37 -10.91
N CYS A 174 -14.36 5.21 -10.37
CA CYS A 174 -15.27 4.05 -10.41
C CYS A 174 -16.35 4.19 -9.33
N ILE A 175 -17.62 4.20 -9.73
CA ILE A 175 -18.80 4.27 -8.85
C ILE A 175 -19.60 2.97 -8.91
N PRO A 176 -20.23 2.51 -7.81
CA PRO A 176 -21.07 1.31 -7.85
C PRO A 176 -22.22 1.41 -8.86
N GLU A 177 -22.47 0.34 -9.59
CA GLU A 177 -23.58 0.22 -10.53
C GLU A 177 -24.89 -0.05 -9.78
N VAL A 178 -25.61 1.03 -9.47
CA VAL A 178 -26.89 0.96 -8.74
C VAL A 178 -28.01 0.47 -9.68
N SER A 179 -28.12 -0.85 -9.80
CA SER A 179 -29.30 -1.51 -10.38
C SER A 179 -30.55 -1.23 -9.55
N GLU A 180 -31.71 -1.05 -10.19
CA GLU A 180 -32.96 -0.66 -9.51
C GLU A 180 -33.38 -1.64 -8.39
N SER A 181 -33.08 -2.93 -8.56
CA SER A 181 -33.30 -3.97 -7.54
C SER A 181 -32.51 -3.74 -6.24
N SER A 182 -31.34 -3.09 -6.31
CA SER A 182 -30.52 -2.77 -5.13
C SER A 182 -31.04 -1.57 -4.32
N LEU A 183 -31.83 -0.69 -4.95
CA LEU A 183 -32.54 0.38 -4.23
C LEU A 183 -33.72 -0.19 -3.43
N MET A 184 -34.38 -1.24 -3.95
CA MET A 184 -35.53 -1.87 -3.30
C MET A 184 -35.17 -2.66 -2.04
N SER A 185 -33.93 -3.13 -1.86
CA SER A 185 -33.50 -3.81 -0.63
C SER A 185 -33.23 -2.83 0.53
N ASN A 186 -32.78 -1.60 0.22
CA ASN A 186 -32.63 -0.53 1.22
C ASN A 186 -33.91 0.29 1.46
N ALA A 187 -34.97 0.08 0.67
CA ALA A 187 -36.34 0.45 1.01
C ALA A 187 -36.93 -0.46 2.11
N GLY A 188 -36.19 -0.64 3.21
CA GLY A 188 -36.50 -1.60 4.25
C GLY A 188 -37.76 -1.28 5.04
N SER A 189 -38.79 -2.13 4.91
CA SER A 189 -39.87 -2.36 5.89
C SER A 189 -40.61 -1.13 6.47
N LEU A 190 -40.72 -0.02 5.73
CA LEU A 190 -41.56 1.12 6.15
C LEU A 190 -43.07 0.90 5.93
N THR A 191 -43.48 -0.31 5.56
CA THR A 191 -44.88 -0.74 5.43
C THR A 191 -45.30 -1.71 6.54
N SER A 192 -44.72 -1.57 7.74
CA SER A 192 -45.09 -2.34 8.95
C SER A 192 -45.67 -1.47 10.08
N GLN A 193 -45.58 -0.14 9.99
CA GLN A 193 -46.47 0.73 10.76
C GLN A 193 -47.87 0.63 10.16
N THR A 194 -48.72 -0.16 10.80
CA THR A 194 -50.16 -0.11 10.60
C THR A 194 -50.61 1.34 10.74
N PHE A 195 -51.17 1.91 9.67
CA PHE A 195 -51.66 3.29 9.71
C PHE A 195 -52.73 3.38 10.81
N SER A 196 -52.46 4.07 11.91
CA SER A 196 -53.44 4.28 13.00
C SER A 196 -54.58 5.22 12.61
N TRP A 197 -54.51 5.79 11.39
CA TRP A 197 -55.48 6.72 10.83
C TRP A 197 -56.94 6.22 10.84
N PRO A 198 -57.28 4.96 10.50
CA PRO A 198 -58.65 4.47 10.63
C PRO A 198 -59.15 4.49 12.08
N ILE A 199 -58.29 4.17 13.05
CA ILE A 199 -58.65 4.18 14.49
C ILE A 199 -58.90 5.62 14.95
N ILE A 200 -58.05 6.57 14.54
CA ILE A 200 -58.22 8.00 14.83
C ILE A 200 -59.51 8.52 14.18
N ILE A 201 -59.77 8.20 12.90
CA ILE A 201 -60.99 8.61 12.19
C ILE A 201 -62.25 8.03 12.84
N ILE A 202 -62.25 6.73 13.19
CA ILE A 202 -63.37 6.09 13.90
C ILE A 202 -63.61 6.75 15.26
N GLY A 203 -62.54 7.06 16.01
CA GLY A 203 -62.63 7.79 17.28
C GLY A 203 -63.24 9.18 17.12
N CYS A 204 -62.81 9.95 16.12
CA CYS A 204 -63.37 11.27 15.81
C CYS A 204 -64.85 11.19 15.40
N VAL A 205 -65.23 10.23 14.54
CA VAL A 205 -66.63 10.03 14.13
C VAL A 205 -67.51 9.64 15.32
N ALA A 206 -67.06 8.73 16.19
CA ALA A 206 -67.77 8.36 17.40
C ALA A 206 -67.97 9.56 18.35
N ALA A 207 -66.93 10.37 18.55
CA ALA A 207 -67.01 11.58 19.37
C ALA A 207 -68.02 12.60 18.80
N ILE A 208 -68.03 12.82 17.48
CA ILE A 208 -68.99 13.71 16.81
C ILE A 208 -70.43 13.20 16.99
N ILE A 209 -70.68 11.89 16.85
CA ILE A 209 -72.00 11.29 17.06
C ILE A 209 -72.47 11.49 18.51
N VAL A 210 -71.59 11.30 19.50
CA VAL A 210 -71.91 11.53 20.92
C VAL A 210 -72.23 13.00 21.19
N ILE A 211 -71.45 13.95 20.63
CA ILE A 211 -71.71 15.39 20.76
C ILE A 211 -73.05 15.79 20.13
N LEU A 212 -73.39 15.23 18.95
CA LEU A 212 -74.68 15.45 18.31
C LEU A 212 -75.83 14.85 19.12
N PHE A 213 -75.66 13.67 19.73
CA PHE A 213 -76.69 13.09 20.59
C PHE A 213 -76.91 13.93 21.86
N ILE A 214 -75.82 14.39 22.50
CA ILE A 214 -75.88 15.28 23.67
C ILE A 214 -76.56 16.62 23.31
N SER A 215 -76.28 17.20 22.15
CA SER A 215 -76.93 18.47 21.74
C SER A 215 -78.41 18.28 21.40
N ILE A 216 -78.80 17.17 20.77
CA ILE A 216 -80.22 16.80 20.55
C ILE A 216 -80.95 16.61 21.88
N VAL A 217 -80.34 15.90 22.85
CA VAL A 217 -80.90 15.72 24.19
C VAL A 217 -81.01 17.05 24.95
N ALA A 218 -80.00 17.93 24.86
CA ALA A 218 -80.04 19.26 25.46
C ALA A 218 -81.15 20.14 24.86
N VAL A 219 -81.31 20.13 23.53
CA VAL A 219 -82.40 20.85 22.84
C VAL A 219 -83.77 20.24 23.17
N ALA A 220 -83.87 18.92 23.35
CA ALA A 220 -85.09 18.26 23.81
C ALA A 220 -85.46 18.69 25.24
N ILE A 221 -84.49 18.71 26.16
CA ILE A 221 -84.65 19.19 27.54
C ILE A 221 -85.06 20.66 27.57
N GLN A 222 -84.41 21.53 26.76
CA GLN A 222 -84.78 22.95 26.64
C GLN A 222 -86.21 23.14 26.08
N ARG A 223 -86.62 22.31 25.11
CA ARG A 223 -88.01 22.31 24.60
C ARG A 223 -89.03 21.73 25.59
N TRP A 224 -88.58 20.95 26.57
CA TRP A 224 -89.40 20.44 27.66
C TRP A 224 -89.56 21.49 28.77
N SER A 225 -88.47 22.13 29.20
CA SER A 225 -88.52 23.21 30.18
C SER A 225 -89.27 24.45 29.66
N SER A 226 -89.15 24.76 28.36
CA SER A 226 -89.96 25.81 27.72
C SER A 226 -91.47 25.49 27.66
N LYS A 227 -91.90 24.27 28.02
CA LYS A 227 -93.31 23.89 28.19
C LYS A 227 -93.78 23.88 29.64
N THR A 228 -92.88 23.90 30.63
CA THR A 228 -93.23 23.82 32.06
C THR A 228 -93.11 25.14 32.82
N SER A 229 -92.80 26.26 32.14
CA SER A 229 -92.79 27.59 32.75
C SER A 229 -93.61 28.60 31.94
N ARG A 230 -94.88 28.76 32.33
CA ARG A 230 -95.65 29.99 32.04
C ARG A 230 -96.19 30.54 33.36
N GLU A 231 -95.40 31.40 33.99
CA GLU A 231 -95.74 32.04 35.27
C GLU A 231 -96.80 33.15 35.11
N SER A 232 -97.03 33.90 36.19
CA SER A 232 -98.33 34.47 36.56
C SER A 232 -98.38 36.02 36.63
N SER A 233 -99.58 36.55 36.95
CA SER A 233 -99.87 38.00 37.19
C SER A 233 -99.85 38.86 35.91
N VAL A 234 -100.55 40.00 35.76
CA VAL A 234 -101.18 41.03 36.66
C VAL A 234 -102.44 41.57 35.91
N ARG A 235 -103.57 42.07 36.45
CA ARG A 235 -104.33 42.03 37.73
C ARG A 235 -105.67 42.78 37.47
N GLY A 236 -106.79 42.44 38.12
CA GLY A 236 -108.03 43.25 38.05
C GLY A 236 -109.10 42.91 39.10
N GLN A 237 -109.41 43.87 39.98
CA GLN A 237 -110.56 43.93 40.92
C GLN A 237 -111.71 44.73 40.23
N PRO A 238 -112.97 44.83 40.73
CA PRO A 238 -113.49 44.36 42.03
C PRO A 238 -114.93 43.77 42.08
N ASP A 239 -115.33 43.41 43.31
CA ASP A 239 -116.62 43.71 44.00
C ASP A 239 -117.72 42.64 44.17
N ALA A 240 -118.46 42.77 45.30
CA ALA A 240 -119.74 42.12 45.70
C ALA A 240 -119.77 40.56 45.79
N THR A 241 -120.66 39.84 46.49
CA THR A 241 -121.68 40.02 47.58
C THR A 241 -122.18 38.58 47.94
N ASP A 242 -122.70 38.20 49.11
CA ASP A 242 -122.74 38.73 50.49
C ASP A 242 -123.35 37.62 51.42
N VAL A 243 -123.30 37.78 52.76
CA VAL A 243 -123.85 36.91 53.85
C VAL A 243 -123.14 35.57 54.10
#